data_AF-A0A934NWZ5-F1
#
_entry.id   AF-A0A934NWZ5-F1
#
_cell.length_a   1.000
_cell.length_b   1.000
_cell.length_c   1.000
_cell.angle_alpha   90.00
_cell.angle_beta   90.00
_cell.angle_gamma   90.00
#
_symmetry.space_group_name_H-M   'P 1'
#
loop_
_entity.id
_entity.type
_entity.pdbx_description
1 polymer ?
#
loop_
_entity_poly.entity_id
_entity_poly.type
_entity_poly.pdbx_seq_one_letter_code
_entity_poly.pdbx_strand_id
1 'polypeptide(L)'
;MALTGPQAIGALVAGAALHEVTCDPDQLISHAFDRALERAPITTIAITIGFATVTTAHLLNALDRYPRLDPYAGFGFAVLSAIKVHTQRRRQ
;
A
#
# COMPACT_ATOMS: atom_id res chain seq x y z
N MET A 1 -16.61 3.12 -20.38
CA MET A 1 -17.11 2.05 -19.49
C MET A 1 -16.18 2.02 -18.28
N ALA A 2 -16.67 2.28 -17.06
CA ALA A 2 -15.83 2.24 -15.87
C ALA A 2 -15.59 0.76 -15.47
N LEU A 3 -14.35 0.39 -15.18
CA LEU A 3 -14.02 -0.95 -14.67
C LEU A 3 -14.65 -1.12 -13.28
N THR A 4 -15.28 -2.27 -13.02
CA THR A 4 -15.69 -2.63 -11.66
C THR A 4 -14.45 -2.86 -10.79
N GLY A 5 -14.56 -2.73 -9.47
CA GLY A 5 -13.44 -2.93 -8.54
C GLY A 5 -12.62 -4.20 -8.83
N PRO A 6 -13.24 -5.39 -8.96
CA PRO A 6 -12.53 -6.63 -9.30
C PRO A 6 -11.87 -6.59 -10.68
N GLN A 7 -12.49 -5.96 -11.68
CA GLN A 7 -11.92 -5.84 -13.03
C GLN A 7 -10.70 -4.90 -13.04
N ALA A 8 -10.72 -3.82 -12.25
CA ALA A 8 -9.58 -2.93 -12.10
C ALA A 8 -8.39 -3.64 -11.44
N ILE A 9 -8.63 -4.45 -10.39
CA ILE A 9 -7.59 -5.26 -9.75
C ILE A 9 -7.00 -6.28 -10.73
N GLY A 10 -7.87 -7.02 -11.44
CA GLY A 10 -7.43 -7.98 -12.44
C GLY A 10 -6.58 -7.35 -13.56
N ALA A 11 -7.01 -6.19 -14.07
CA ALA A 11 -6.27 -5.45 -15.09
C ALA A 11 -4.90 -4.95 -14.57
N LEU A 12 -4.83 -4.50 -13.32
CA LEU A 12 -3.58 -4.06 -12.69
C LEU A 12 -2.59 -5.23 -12.57
N VAL A 13 -3.05 -6.38 -12.06
CA VAL A 13 -2.21 -7.58 -11.89
C VAL A 13 -1.74 -8.10 -13.24
N ALA A 14 -2.65 -8.19 -14.22
CA ALA A 14 -2.31 -8.63 -15.56
C ALA A 14 -1.32 -7.68 -16.25
N GLY A 15 -1.50 -6.35 -16.09
CA GLY A 15 -0.59 -5.36 -16.63
C GLY A 15 0.80 -5.41 -15.98
N ALA A 16 0.87 -5.56 -14.65
CA ALA A 16 2.13 -5.71 -13.94
C ALA A 16 2.87 -7.00 -14.36
N ALA A 17 2.16 -8.12 -14.47
CA ALA A 17 2.74 -9.38 -14.93
C ALA A 17 3.21 -9.29 -16.38
N LEU A 18 2.41 -8.69 -17.26
CA LEU A 18 2.79 -8.48 -18.66
C LEU A 18 4.04 -7.58 -18.76
N HIS A 19 4.11 -6.53 -17.97
CA HIS A 19 5.28 -5.66 -17.93
C HIS A 19 6.54 -6.42 -17.50
N GLU A 20 6.48 -7.18 -16.40
CA GLU A 20 7.59 -8.02 -15.94
C GLU A 20 8.05 -9.05 -16.99
N VAL A 21 7.14 -9.61 -17.79
CA VAL A 21 7.49 -10.59 -18.85
C VAL A 21 8.06 -9.92 -20.10
N THR A 22 7.73 -8.66 -20.37
CA THR A 22 8.05 -7.98 -21.63
C THR A 22 9.14 -6.93 -21.50
N CYS A 23 9.46 -6.46 -20.30
CA CYS A 23 10.47 -5.44 -20.09
C CYS A 23 11.89 -6.02 -20.13
N ASP A 24 12.85 -5.15 -20.42
CA ASP A 24 14.25 -5.50 -20.30
C ASP A 24 14.60 -5.83 -18.83
N PRO A 25 15.61 -6.69 -18.57
CA PRO A 25 15.95 -7.11 -17.21
C PRO A 25 16.27 -5.94 -16.26
N ASP A 26 16.84 -4.84 -16.74
CA ASP A 26 17.15 -3.66 -15.93
C ASP A 26 15.93 -2.80 -15.57
N GLN A 27 14.78 -3.08 -16.20
CA GLN A 27 13.51 -2.40 -16.01
C GLN A 27 12.49 -3.22 -15.20
N LEU A 28 12.87 -4.41 -14.73
CA LEU A 28 12.01 -5.24 -13.90
C LEU A 28 11.60 -4.46 -12.64
N ILE A 29 10.33 -4.60 -12.28
CA ILE A 29 9.76 -3.95 -11.09
C ILE A 29 10.50 -4.47 -9.85
N SER A 30 10.84 -5.76 -9.85
CA SER A 30 11.68 -6.39 -8.83
C SER A 30 13.03 -5.67 -8.66
N HIS A 31 13.76 -5.40 -9.73
CA HIS A 31 15.04 -4.68 -9.67
C HIS A 31 14.92 -3.20 -9.31
N ALA A 32 13.80 -2.55 -9.66
CA ALA A 32 13.51 -1.21 -9.15
C ALA A 32 13.35 -1.23 -7.62
N PHE A 33 12.74 -2.29 -7.08
CA PHE A 33 12.58 -2.51 -5.65
C PHE A 33 13.92 -2.78 -4.95
N ASP A 34 14.78 -3.61 -5.54
CA ASP A 34 16.13 -3.87 -5.02
C ASP A 34 16.93 -2.57 -4.91
N ARG A 35 16.93 -1.75 -5.98
CA ARG A 35 17.60 -0.43 -5.97
C ARG A 35 17.03 0.51 -4.92
N ALA A 36 15.72 0.46 -4.67
CA ALA A 36 15.07 1.26 -3.64
C ALA A 36 15.44 0.77 -2.23
N LEU A 37 15.56 -0.54 -2.02
CA LEU A 37 16.03 -1.13 -0.77
C LEU A 37 17.50 -0.79 -0.50
N GLU A 38 18.36 -0.81 -1.51
CA GLU A 38 19.77 -0.43 -1.36
C GLU A 38 19.94 1.05 -0.97
N ARG A 39 19.15 1.95 -1.57
CA ARG A 39 19.25 3.40 -1.33
C ARG A 39 18.60 3.84 -0.03
N ALA A 40 17.44 3.29 0.30
CA ALA A 40 16.62 3.75 1.42
C ALA A 40 15.86 2.58 2.07
N PRO A 41 16.57 1.64 2.73
CA PRO A 41 16.00 0.37 3.17
C PRO A 41 14.82 0.56 4.11
N ILE A 42 14.94 1.43 5.12
CA ILE A 42 13.89 1.67 6.11
C ILE A 42 12.64 2.27 5.45
N THR A 43 12.81 3.28 4.60
CA THR A 43 11.69 3.95 3.91
C THR A 43 10.98 2.98 2.98
N THR A 44 11.74 2.22 2.19
CA THR A 44 11.21 1.23 1.26
C THR A 44 10.43 0.14 1.99
N ILE A 45 10.97 -0.40 3.09
CA ILE A 45 10.26 -1.38 3.93
C ILE A 45 8.96 -0.77 4.50
N ALA A 46 9.02 0.44 5.06
CA ALA A 46 7.85 1.08 5.65
C ALA A 46 6.71 1.31 4.62
N ILE A 47 7.06 1.80 3.43
CA ILE A 47 6.10 1.99 2.33
C ILE A 47 5.54 0.64 1.88
N THR A 48 6.37 -0.38 1.75
CA THR A 48 5.96 -1.73 1.32
C THR A 48 4.97 -2.35 2.29
N ILE A 49 5.27 -2.31 3.59
CA ILE A 49 4.38 -2.82 4.64
C ILE A 49 3.07 -2.04 4.66
N GLY A 50 3.13 -0.71 4.55
CA GLY A 50 1.94 0.14 4.49
C GLY A 50 1.05 -0.21 3.29
N PHE A 51 1.64 -0.31 2.10
CA PHE A 51 0.95 -0.71 0.88
C PHE A 51 0.33 -2.11 0.98
N ALA A 52 1.09 -3.10 1.47
CA ALA A 52 0.62 -4.46 1.65
C ALA A 52 -0.56 -4.53 2.64
N THR A 53 -0.50 -3.78 3.74
CA THR A 53 -1.57 -3.73 4.76
C THR A 53 -2.85 -3.14 4.19
N VAL A 54 -2.76 -1.99 3.50
CA VAL A 54 -3.91 -1.31 2.89
C VAL A 54 -4.53 -2.19 1.79
N THR A 55 -3.69 -2.80 0.95
CA THR A 55 -4.14 -3.69 -0.14
C THR A 55 -4.83 -4.93 0.43
N THR A 56 -4.25 -5.57 1.44
CA THR A 56 -4.84 -6.75 2.10
C THR A 56 -6.19 -6.40 2.73
N ALA A 57 -6.31 -5.27 3.42
CA ALA A 57 -7.57 -4.84 4.01
C ALA A 57 -8.65 -4.58 2.93
N HIS A 58 -8.30 -3.97 1.79
CA HIS A 58 -9.23 -3.81 0.66
C HIS A 58 -9.65 -5.15 0.05
N LEU A 59 -8.71 -6.10 -0.11
CA LEU A 59 -9.02 -7.44 -0.63
C LEU A 59 -9.93 -8.22 0.33
N LEU A 60 -9.67 -8.15 1.64
CA LEU A 60 -10.53 -8.77 2.65
C LEU A 60 -11.92 -8.13 2.66
N ASN A 61 -12.03 -6.82 2.46
CA ASN A 61 -13.31 -6.14 2.33
C ASN A 61 -14.08 -6.50 1.05
N ALA A 62 -13.39 -6.95 0.00
CA ALA A 62 -14.03 -7.46 -1.21
C ALA A 62 -14.61 -8.87 -1.01
N LEU A 63 -14.17 -9.58 0.03
CA LEU A 63 -14.73 -10.87 0.45
C LEU A 63 -15.80 -10.60 1.51
N ASP A 64 -17.09 -10.67 1.15
CA ASP A 64 -18.24 -10.45 2.05
C ASP A 64 -18.27 -11.34 3.32
N ARG A 65 -17.32 -12.25 3.47
CA ARG A 65 -17.15 -13.14 4.61
C ARG A 65 -16.43 -12.49 5.80
N TYR A 66 -15.75 -11.37 5.61
CA TYR A 66 -14.99 -10.70 6.68
C TYR A 66 -15.67 -9.42 7.17
N PRO A 67 -15.53 -9.06 8.46
CA PRO A 67 -15.93 -7.74 8.95
C PRO A 67 -15.22 -6.67 8.12
N ARG A 68 -15.94 -5.61 7.74
CA ARG A 68 -15.36 -4.47 7.01
C ARG A 68 -14.23 -3.87 7.85
N LEU A 69 -13.00 -4.08 7.42
CA LEU A 69 -11.80 -3.50 7.98
C LEU A 69 -11.68 -2.07 7.44
N ASP A 70 -11.45 -1.09 8.29
CA ASP A 70 -11.05 0.23 7.82
C ASP A 70 -9.52 0.22 7.59
N PRO A 71 -9.06 0.22 6.32
CA PRO A 71 -7.64 0.17 5.99
C PRO A 71 -6.87 1.41 6.47
N TYR A 72 -7.58 2.50 6.80
CA TYR A 72 -7.01 3.75 7.23
C TYR A 72 -7.16 4.00 8.73
N ALA A 73 -7.91 3.17 9.47
CA ALA A 73 -8.12 3.38 10.90
C ALA A 73 -6.81 3.44 11.70
N GLY A 74 -5.83 2.59 11.37
CA GLY A 74 -4.51 2.61 12.00
C GLY A 74 -3.73 3.90 11.70
N PHE A 75 -3.81 4.40 10.47
CA PHE A 75 -3.17 5.65 10.06
C PHE A 75 -3.86 6.86 10.73
N GLY A 76 -5.19 6.88 10.72
CA GLY A 76 -5.98 7.90 11.41
C GLY A 76 -5.68 7.94 12.91
N PHE A 77 -5.58 6.78 13.56
CA PHE A 77 -5.21 6.71 14.97
C PHE A 77 -3.81 7.28 15.21
N ALA A 78 -2.80 6.89 14.43
CA ALA A 78 -1.42 7.36 14.57
C ALA A 78 -1.28 8.88 14.36
N VAL A 79 -1.93 9.43 13.34
CA VAL A 79 -1.89 10.86 13.03
C VAL A 79 -2.67 11.68 14.06
N LEU A 80 -3.90 11.27 14.41
CA LEU A 80 -4.73 11.99 15.38
C LEU A 80 -4.13 11.94 16.79
N SER A 81 -3.52 10.81 17.18
CA SER A 81 -2.84 10.71 18.47
C SER A 81 -1.60 11.60 18.55
N ALA A 82 -0.80 11.70 17.48
CA ALA A 82 0.33 12.63 17.42
C ALA A 82 -0.10 14.10 17.51
N ILE A 83 -1.17 14.49 16.80
CA ILE A 83 -1.75 15.84 16.87
C ILE A 83 -2.26 16.13 18.29
N LYS A 84 -2.91 15.16 18.93
CA LYS A 84 -3.42 15.30 20.31
C LYS A 84 -2.28 15.53 21.31
N VAL A 85 -1.19 14.77 21.21
CA VAL A 85 0.00 14.92 22.07
C VAL A 85 0.64 16.31 21.87
N HIS A 86 0.81 16.75 20.63
CA HIS A 86 1.35 18.08 20.33
C HIS A 86 0.48 19.21 20.87
N THR A 87 -0.84 19.06 20.76
CA THR A 87 -1.81 20.06 21.27
C THR A 87 -1.77 20.16 22.79
N GLN A 88 -1.60 19.04 23.50
CA GLN A 88 -1.50 19.05 24.97
C GLN A 88 -0.20 19.69 25.47
N ARG A 89 0.93 19.48 24.77
CA ARG A 89 2.21 20.11 25.12
C ARG A 89 2.23 21.64 24.98
N ARG A 90 1.37 22.22 24.12
CA ARG A 90 1.26 23.69 23.97
C ARG A 90 0.34 24.37 24.98
N ARG A 91 -0.38 23.60 25.80
CA ARG A 91 -1.30 24.12 26.82
C ARG A 91 -0.70 24.09 28.25
N GLN A 92 0.52 23.58 28.39
CA GLN A 92 1.34 23.64 29.61
C GLN A 92 2.37 24.76 29.45
#